data_AF-A0A7I8L699-F1
#
_entry.id   AF-A0A7I8L699-F1
#
_cell.length_a   1.000
_cell.length_b   1.000
_cell.length_c   1.000
_cell.angle_alpha   90.00
_cell.angle_beta   90.00
_cell.angle_gamma   90.00
#
_symmetry.space_group_name_H-M   'P 1'
#
loop_
_entity.id
_entity.type
_entity.pdbx_description
1 polymer ?
#
loop_
_entity_poly.entity_id
_entity_poly.type
_entity_poly.pdbx_seq_one_letter_code
_entity_poly.pdbx_strand_id
1 'polypeptide(L)' 'MPLFAKFNGFAPKTKNAIVAGTLTSFVLGVYFYTMRAVGGTDELQVAINKFEGMKSETESGSASTS' A
#
# COMPACT_ATOMS: atom_id res chain seq x y z
N MET A 1 17.32 0.90 32.58
CA MET A 1 17.61 -0.53 32.33
C MET A 1 17.55 -0.77 30.83
N PRO A 2 18.65 -1.20 30.18
CA PRO A 2 18.65 -1.44 28.74
C PRO A 2 17.71 -2.61 28.37
N LEU A 3 16.91 -2.44 27.32
CA LEU A 3 15.91 -3.41 26.84
C LEU A 3 16.50 -4.81 26.63
N PHE A 4 17.75 -4.88 26.17
CA PHE A 4 18.51 -6.10 25.95
C PHE A 4 18.75 -6.94 27.23
N ALA A 5 18.95 -6.28 28.38
CA ALA A 5 19.12 -6.98 29.66
C ALA A 5 17.83 -7.66 30.13
N LYS A 6 16.66 -7.08 29.80
CA LYS A 6 15.35 -7.66 30.10
C LYS A 6 15.01 -8.84 29.18
N PHE A 7 15.45 -8.79 27.91
CA PHE A 7 15.34 -9.93 26.99
C PHE A 7 16.19 -11.13 27.41
N ASN A 8 17.39 -10.88 27.96
CA ASN A 8 18.27 -11.94 28.45
C ASN A 8 17.70 -12.73 29.63
N GLY A 9 16.84 -12.12 30.45
CA GLY A 9 16.18 -12.77 31.59
C GLY A 9 14.92 -13.58 31.27
N PHE A 10 14.41 -13.56 30.03
CA PHE A 10 13.19 -14.32 29.68
C PHE A 10 13.46 -15.82 29.52
N ALA A 11 12.43 -16.65 29.78
CA ALA A 11 12.48 -18.06 29.49
C ALA A 11 12.72 -18.31 27.98
N PRO A 12 13.44 -19.38 27.58
CA PRO A 12 13.79 -19.65 26.18
C PRO A 12 12.58 -19.66 25.23
N LYS A 13 11.45 -20.19 25.68
CA LYS A 13 10.19 -20.23 24.93
C LYS A 13 9.66 -18.84 24.58
N THR A 14 9.76 -17.88 25.51
CA THR A 14 9.34 -16.50 25.30
C THR A 14 10.26 -15.77 24.32
N LYS A 15 11.57 -16.04 24.38
CA LYS A 15 12.53 -15.48 23.42
C LYS A 15 12.21 -15.96 22.00
N ASN A 16 11.95 -17.26 21.83
CA ASN A 16 11.59 -17.83 20.53
C ASN A 16 10.25 -17.28 20.01
N ALA A 17 9.27 -17.07 20.89
CA ALA A 17 7.99 -16.46 20.51
C ALA A 17 8.15 -15.00 20.03
N ILE A 18 9.01 -14.22 20.69
CA ILE A 18 9.32 -12.85 20.26
C ILE A 18 10.01 -12.86 18.89
N VAL A 19 11.03 -13.70 18.72
CA VAL A 19 11.77 -13.82 17.46
C VAL A 19 10.82 -14.25 16.32
N ALA A 20 10.02 -15.29 16.54
CA ALA A 20 9.03 -15.74 15.58
C ALA A 20 8.02 -14.63 15.25
N GLY A 21 7.48 -13.95 16.27
CA GLY A 21 6.55 -12.83 16.09
C GLY A 21 7.13 -11.69 15.25
N THR A 22 8.36 -11.27 15.55
CA THR A 22 9.02 -10.19 14.79
C THR A 22 9.28 -10.58 13.35
N LEU A 23 9.79 -11.80 13.10
CA LEU A 23 10.03 -12.30 11.76
C LEU A 23 8.73 -12.41 10.95
N THR A 24 7.67 -12.96 11.55
CA THR A 24 6.35 -13.04 10.92
C THR A 24 5.78 -11.65 10.62
N SER A 25 5.87 -10.71 11.56
CA SER A 25 5.39 -9.33 11.35
C SER A 25 6.17 -8.59 10.26
N PHE A 26 7.47 -8.84 10.14
CA PHE A 26 8.31 -8.23 9.11
C PHE A 26 7.93 -8.74 7.71
N VAL A 27 7.78 -10.07 7.57
CA VAL A 27 7.38 -10.69 6.30
C VAL A 27 5.96 -10.25 5.88
N LEU A 28 5.01 -10.21 6.82
CA LEU A 28 3.67 -9.67 6.58
C LEU A 28 3.70 -8.19 6.21
N GLY A 29 4.51 -7.39 6.90
CA GLY A 29 4.65 -5.96 6.65
C GLY A 29 5.19 -5.67 5.24
N VAL A 30 6.21 -6.41 4.79
CA VAL A 30 6.76 -6.28 3.43
C VAL A 30 5.72 -6.71 2.38
N TYR A 31 5.02 -7.83 2.60
CA TYR A 31 3.96 -8.30 1.70
C TYR A 31 2.80 -7.30 1.59
N PHE A 32 2.36 -6.75 2.72
CA PHE A 32 1.32 -5.73 2.74
C PHE A 32 1.80 -4.42 2.11
N TYR A 33 3.06 -4.04 2.33
CA TYR A 33 3.63 -2.84 1.75
C TYR A 33 3.64 -2.89 0.23
N THR A 34 4.05 -4.02 -0.37
CA THR A 34 4.03 -4.15 -1.83
C THR A 34 2.61 -4.17 -2.37
N MET A 35 1.67 -4.89 -1.76
CA MET A 35 0.27 -4.85 -2.21
C MET A 35 -0.37 -3.46 -2.07
N ARG A 36 -0.05 -2.71 -1.01
CA ARG A 36 -0.56 -1.35 -0.80
C ARG A 36 0.13 -0.31 -1.69
N ALA A 37 1.41 -0.49 -2.03
CA ALA A 37 2.15 0.40 -2.92
C ALA A 37 1.86 0.15 -4.41
N VAL A 38 1.54 -1.10 -4.79
CA VAL A 38 1.24 -1.46 -6.18
C VAL A 38 -0.24 -1.26 -6.53
N GLY A 39 -1.15 -1.32 -5.55
CA GLY A 39 -2.60 -1.13 -5.75
C GLY A 39 -3.08 0.32 -5.96
N GLY A 40 -2.18 1.32 -5.96
CA GLY A 40 -2.51 2.74 -6.15
C GLY A 40 -2.18 3.32 -7.53
N THR A 41 -1.65 2.50 -8.46
CA THR A 41 -1.19 2.99 -9.78
C THR A 41 -2.32 3.12 -10.82
N ASP A 42 -3.56 2.74 -10.51
CA ASP A 42 -4.70 2.94 -11.42
C ASP A 42 -5.29 4.36 -11.37
N GLU A 43 -4.87 5.21 -10.42
CA GLU A 43 -5.35 6.59 -10.33
C GLU A 43 -4.93 7.45 -11.54
N LEU A 44 -3.78 7.14 -12.16
CA LEU A 44 -3.33 7.87 -13.35
C LEU A 44 -4.20 7.57 -14.58
N GLN A 45 -4.64 6.31 -14.75
CA GLN A 45 -5.54 5.93 -15.84
C GLN A 45 -6.98 6.38 -15.59
N VAL A 46 -7.45 6.38 -14.34
CA VAL A 46 -8.75 6.95 -13.97
C VAL A 46 -8.78 8.46 -14.24
N ALA A 47 -7.70 9.19 -13.95
CA ALA A 47 -7.61 10.61 -14.27
C ALA A 47 -7.60 10.87 -15.80
N ILE A 48 -6.91 10.02 -16.58
CA ILE A 48 -6.90 10.12 -18.05
C ILE A 48 -8.28 9.80 -18.63
N ASN A 49 -8.94 8.72 -18.19
CA ASN A 49 -10.29 8.37 -18.66
C ASN A 49 -11.33 9.44 -18.29
N LYS A 50 -11.21 10.08 -17.12
CA LYS A 50 -12.05 11.23 -16.76
C LYS A 50 -11.77 12.46 -17.61
N PHE A 51 -10.54 12.65 -18.08
CA PHE A 51 -10.18 13.77 -18.95
C PHE A 51 -10.67 13.56 -20.40
N GLU A 52 -10.52 12.35 -20.95
CA GLU A 52 -11.01 12.01 -22.29
C GLU A 52 -12.54 12.04 -22.39
N GLY A 53 -13.25 11.62 -21.34
CA GLY A 53 -14.73 11.70 -21.27
C GLY A 53 -15.28 13.12 -21.23
N MET A 54 -14.53 14.10 -20.71
CA MET A 54 -14.95 15.52 -20.71
C MET A 54 -14.72 16.19 -22.07
N LYS A 55 -13.76 15.68 -22.87
CA LYS A 55 -13.46 16.23 -24.21
C LYS A 55 -14.51 15.82 -25.24
N SER A 56 -15.05 14.60 -25.16
CA SER A 56 -16.10 14.13 -26.07
C SER A 56 -17.43 14.88 -25.89
N GLU A 57 -17.76 15.34 -24.67
CA GLU A 57 -18.96 16.13 -24.40
C GLU A 57 -18.85 17.57 -24.91
N THR A 58 -17.62 18.12 -24.96
CA THR A 58 -17.36 19.47 -25.48
C THR A 58 -17.31 19.50 -27.02
N GLU A 59 -16.78 18.47 -27.68
CA GLU A 59 -16.72 18.40 -29.15
C GLU A 59 -18.08 18.09 -29.81
N SER A 60 -19.01 17.42 -29.10
CA SER A 60 -20.36 17.14 -29.65
C SER A 60 -21.32 18.35 -29.59
N GLY A 61 -20.93 19.46 -28.95
CA GLY A 61 -21.71 20.70 -28.86
C GLY A 61 -21.34 21.78 -29.88
N SER A 62 -20.42 21.52 -30.82
CA SER A 62 -19.97 22.50 -31.81
C SER A 62 -19.82 21.92 -33.23
N ALA A 63 -20.73 21.02 -33.63
CA ALA A 63 -20.88 20.56 -35.01
C ALA A 63 -22.32 20.68 -35.54
N SER A 64 -23.13 21.55 -34.92
CA SER A 64 -24.46 21.94 -35.40
C SER A 64 -24.71 23.40 -35.03
N THR A 65 -24.15 24.34 -35.80
CA THR A 65 -24.78 25.64 -36.17
C THR A 65 -23.83 26.38 -37.11
N SER A 66 -24.29 26.51 -38.35
CA SER A 66 -23.88 27.44 -39.44
C SER A 66 -22.63 27.12 -40.25
#